data_AF-A0A662SNA9-F1
#
_entry.id   AF-A0A662SNA9-F1
#
_cell.length_a   1.000
_cell.length_b   1.000
_cell.length_c   1.000
_cell.angle_alpha   90.00
_cell.angle_beta   90.00
_cell.angle_gamma   90.00
#
_symmetry.space_group_name_H-M   'P 1'
#
loop_
_entity.id
_entity.type
_entity.pdbx_description
1 polymer ?
#
loop_
_entity_poly.entity_id
_entity_poly.type
_entity_poly.pdbx_seq_one_letter_code
_entity_poly.pdbx_strand_id
1 'polypeptide(L)'
;MRIQAAAYLWQRYHPQLMILVLMETDIIQHRFWKFMDSRHPQHDPVQAEQYGHAILELYQDIDRQLADFLVQVDEDTAIVIMSDHGAGPLHRKIYTNNWLLQQGWLRLRSGLSSRLKYALFRLGFTPENAFRAITALHIGLTDRVAPVKSPGQKESKGLMRLFLSLKDVDWAQTRAYALGTNITGIYLNVKGREPQGIVEPGAEYETLRQEIAQRLTEWVDEVTGEPIVSEVYMREEIYSGPYLERAPDILFDCYDGRYLPFVSRGFPTNALTGLPHLISGSHRRNGLVILKGKPFQRGISLPDYRIEDVAPTILYVLGYGVPSDMDGRVMTEACTQEYLSAHPIRRVESSWTPTSNASGYTAAEEAAVIETLKELGYI
;
A
#
# COMPACT_ATOMS: atom_id res chain seq x y z
N MET A 1 11.83 17.43 14.46
CA MET A 1 10.73 17.45 15.47
C MET A 1 10.43 16.07 16.06
N ARG A 2 10.18 15.01 15.28
CA ARG A 2 9.87 13.66 15.82
C ARG A 2 10.98 13.06 16.68
N ILE A 3 12.23 13.11 16.21
CA ILE A 3 13.38 12.59 16.95
C ILE A 3 13.61 13.36 18.27
N GLN A 4 13.41 14.68 18.27
CA GLN A 4 13.49 15.49 19.50
C GLN A 4 12.39 15.11 20.51
N ALA A 5 11.17 14.86 20.05
CA ALA A 5 10.10 14.37 20.90
C ALA A 5 10.44 12.97 21.47
N ALA A 6 10.99 12.08 20.64
CA ALA A 6 11.46 10.77 21.08
C ALA A 6 12.55 10.90 22.16
N ALA A 7 13.56 11.76 21.97
CA ALA A 7 14.60 12.02 22.95
C ALA A 7 14.03 12.52 24.29
N TYR A 8 13.10 13.48 24.25
CA TYR A 8 12.42 13.96 25.46
C TYR A 8 11.66 12.85 26.19
N LEU A 9 10.89 12.03 25.46
CA LEU A 9 10.13 10.94 26.04
C LEU A 9 11.05 9.85 26.63
N TRP A 10 12.16 9.57 25.95
CA TRP A 10 13.15 8.60 26.39
C TRP A 10 13.77 9.00 27.73
N GLN A 11 14.26 10.25 27.83
CA GLN A 11 14.85 10.79 29.06
C GLN A 11 13.84 10.92 30.21
N ARG A 12 12.58 11.24 29.91
CA ARG A 12 11.58 11.51 30.95
C ARG A 12 10.94 10.25 31.52
N TYR A 13 10.69 9.25 30.67
CA TYR A 13 9.87 8.10 31.04
C TYR A 13 10.64 6.78 31.08
N HIS A 14 11.85 6.70 30.51
CA HIS A 14 12.65 5.48 30.43
C HIS A 14 11.83 4.25 30.00
N PRO A 15 11.16 4.32 28.83
CA PRO A 15 10.22 3.29 28.42
C PRO A 15 10.93 1.95 28.15
N GLN A 16 10.25 0.85 28.46
CA GLN A 16 10.74 -0.51 28.12
C GLN A 16 10.68 -0.79 26.60
N LEU A 17 9.79 -0.11 25.87
CA LEU A 17 9.70 -0.15 24.42
C LEU A 17 9.33 1.23 23.88
N MET A 18 10.06 1.71 22.90
CA MET A 18 9.75 2.92 22.13
C MET A 18 9.70 2.58 20.64
N ILE A 19 8.62 2.96 19.98
CA ILE A 19 8.49 2.85 18.52
C ILE A 19 8.44 4.27 17.95
N LEU A 20 9.42 4.58 17.10
CA LEU A 20 9.52 5.86 16.39
C LEU A 20 9.32 5.63 14.89
N VAL A 21 8.29 6.27 14.33
CA VAL A 21 7.99 6.20 12.89
C VAL A 21 8.35 7.53 12.22
N LEU A 22 9.22 7.46 11.21
CA LEU A 22 9.68 8.59 10.41
C LEU A 22 9.02 8.57 9.01
N MET A 23 7.82 9.14 8.91
CA MET A 23 7.02 9.15 7.68
C MET A 23 7.57 10.08 6.59
N GLU A 24 8.49 10.98 6.95
CA GLU A 24 9.08 11.96 6.03
C GLU A 24 9.80 11.27 4.87
N THR A 25 10.38 10.09 5.11
CA THR A 25 11.04 9.25 4.10
C THR A 25 10.07 8.77 3.02
N ASP A 26 8.89 8.25 3.40
CA ASP A 26 7.84 7.83 2.46
C ASP A 26 7.33 9.01 1.62
N ILE A 27 7.00 10.13 2.29
CA ILE A 27 6.46 11.32 1.63
C ILE A 27 7.44 11.86 0.59
N ILE A 28 8.73 12.03 0.95
CA ILE A 28 9.69 12.61 0.02
C ILE A 28 9.93 11.70 -1.17
N GLN A 29 10.01 10.38 -0.95
CA GLN A 29 10.23 9.41 -2.02
C GLN A 29 9.05 9.39 -2.98
N HIS A 30 7.82 9.46 -2.49
CA HIS A 30 6.65 9.60 -3.34
C HIS A 30 6.69 10.89 -4.18
N ARG A 31 7.15 12.03 -3.64
CA ARG A 31 7.03 13.33 -4.34
C ARG A 31 8.22 13.71 -5.21
N PHE A 32 9.43 13.32 -4.82
CA PHE A 32 10.68 13.85 -5.38
C PHE A 32 11.46 12.86 -6.27
N TRP A 33 11.04 11.60 -6.37
CA TRP A 33 11.80 10.60 -7.14
C TRP A 33 12.08 11.01 -8.58
N LYS A 34 11.12 11.64 -9.27
CA LYS A 34 11.31 12.13 -10.65
C LYS A 34 12.47 13.12 -10.81
N PHE A 35 12.85 13.83 -9.75
CA PHE A 35 13.95 14.80 -9.78
C PHE A 35 15.30 14.11 -9.64
N MET A 36 15.38 12.99 -8.91
CA MET A 36 16.62 12.24 -8.71
C MET A 36 16.95 11.27 -9.86
N ASP A 37 15.94 10.66 -10.49
CA ASP A 37 16.14 9.69 -11.57
C ASP A 37 15.99 10.34 -12.95
N SER A 38 17.12 10.50 -13.66
CA SER A 38 17.18 11.06 -15.01
C SER A 38 16.41 10.25 -16.07
N ARG A 39 16.10 8.97 -15.78
CA ARG A 39 15.34 8.09 -16.69
C ARG A 39 13.84 8.17 -16.46
N HIS A 40 13.39 8.91 -15.44
CA HIS A 40 11.98 9.01 -15.10
C HIS A 40 11.19 9.71 -16.23
N PRO A 41 10.01 9.22 -16.67
CA PRO A 41 9.25 9.81 -17.79
C PRO A 41 8.83 11.27 -17.58
N GLN A 42 8.77 11.71 -16.33
CA GLN A 42 8.45 13.09 -15.93
C GLN A 42 9.66 13.85 -15.37
N HIS A 43 10.88 13.41 -15.69
CA HIS A 43 12.10 14.12 -15.29
C HIS A 43 12.18 15.48 -15.98
N ASP A 44 12.53 16.50 -15.21
CA ASP A 44 12.78 17.87 -15.69
C ASP A 44 14.17 18.28 -15.19
N PRO A 45 15.17 18.44 -16.08
CA PRO A 45 16.53 18.79 -15.69
C PRO A 45 16.64 20.09 -14.89
N VAL A 46 15.80 21.10 -15.19
CA VAL A 46 15.84 22.40 -14.50
C VAL A 46 15.37 22.25 -13.05
N GLN A 47 14.28 21.49 -12.84
CA GLN A 47 13.83 21.19 -11.48
C GLN A 47 14.75 20.21 -10.77
N ALA A 48 15.43 19.32 -11.50
CA ALA A 48 16.40 18.39 -10.95
C ALA A 48 17.64 19.09 -10.36
N GLU A 49 18.09 20.21 -10.95
CA GLU A 49 19.15 21.04 -10.37
C GLU A 49 18.79 21.53 -8.96
N GLN A 50 17.51 21.85 -8.71
CA GLN A 50 17.04 22.33 -7.42
C GLN A 50 16.67 21.21 -6.44
N TYR A 51 16.11 20.10 -6.93
CA TYR A 51 15.43 19.10 -6.10
C TYR A 51 16.02 17.69 -6.19
N GLY A 52 16.99 17.45 -7.07
CA GLY A 52 17.54 16.12 -7.36
C GLY A 52 18.21 15.45 -6.16
N HIS A 53 18.73 16.24 -5.21
CA HIS A 53 19.37 15.76 -3.99
C HIS A 53 18.41 15.67 -2.79
N ALA A 54 17.16 16.12 -2.90
CA ALA A 54 16.25 16.27 -1.77
C ALA A 54 16.04 14.97 -0.96
N ILE A 55 15.93 13.82 -1.66
CA ILE A 55 15.80 12.51 -1.00
C ILE A 55 17.07 12.21 -0.19
N LEU A 56 18.25 12.30 -0.82
CA LEU A 56 19.52 12.02 -0.15
C LEU A 56 19.76 12.96 1.05
N GLU A 57 19.50 14.25 0.87
CA GLU A 57 19.63 15.26 1.93
C GLU A 57 18.72 14.96 3.12
N LEU A 58 17.49 14.52 2.89
CA LEU A 58 16.61 14.10 3.98
C LEU A 58 17.17 12.89 4.74
N TYR A 59 17.67 11.87 4.03
CA TYR A 59 18.27 10.70 4.67
C TYR A 59 19.51 11.08 5.49
N GLN A 60 20.37 11.98 4.98
CA GLN A 60 21.52 12.51 5.72
C GLN A 60 21.10 13.33 6.95
N ASP A 61 20.00 14.09 6.85
CA ASP A 61 19.48 14.85 7.97
C ASP A 61 18.90 13.95 9.07
N ILE A 62 18.17 12.91 8.67
CA ILE A 62 17.66 11.86 9.58
C ILE A 62 18.82 11.12 10.25
N ASP A 63 19.85 10.72 9.49
CA ASP A 63 21.02 10.03 10.01
C ASP A 63 21.73 10.84 11.11
N ARG A 64 21.97 12.14 10.88
CA ARG A 64 22.55 13.05 11.89
C ARG A 64 21.68 13.15 13.14
N GLN A 65 20.38 13.37 12.98
CA GLN A 65 19.46 13.47 14.12
C GLN A 65 19.36 12.16 14.90
N LEU A 66 19.36 11.02 14.20
CA LEU A 66 19.37 9.70 14.84
C LEU A 66 20.67 9.48 15.60
N ALA A 67 21.82 9.87 15.06
CA ALA A 67 23.09 9.80 15.77
C ALA A 67 23.04 10.58 17.10
N ASP A 68 22.54 11.82 17.09
CA ASP A 68 22.38 12.64 18.29
C ASP A 68 21.45 12.01 19.35
N PHE A 69 20.39 11.33 18.90
CA PHE A 69 19.49 10.61 19.81
C PHE A 69 20.14 9.34 20.36
N LEU A 70 20.80 8.56 19.51
CA LEU A 70 21.38 7.26 19.89
C LEU A 70 22.56 7.39 20.85
N VAL A 71 23.22 8.56 20.96
CA VAL A 71 24.22 8.83 22.00
C VAL A 71 23.61 8.81 23.42
N GLN A 72 22.30 9.03 23.54
CA GLN A 72 21.58 9.07 24.82
C GLN A 72 20.99 7.71 25.20
N VAL A 73 21.07 6.74 24.31
CA VAL A 73 20.58 5.38 24.50
C VAL A 73 21.73 4.52 25.04
N ASP A 74 21.50 3.82 26.14
CA ASP A 74 22.52 2.97 26.77
C ASP A 74 22.88 1.74 25.92
N GLU A 75 23.97 1.07 26.27
CA GLU A 75 24.43 -0.12 25.56
C GLU A 75 23.57 -1.38 25.82
N ASP A 76 22.73 -1.36 26.85
CA ASP A 76 21.82 -2.45 27.19
C ASP A 76 20.54 -2.42 26.34
N THR A 77 20.23 -1.27 25.74
CA THR A 77 19.08 -1.10 24.86
C THR A 77 19.34 -1.71 23.49
N ALA A 78 18.46 -2.61 23.08
CA ALA A 78 18.42 -3.11 21.71
C ALA A 78 17.75 -2.09 20.77
N ILE A 79 18.38 -1.85 19.63
CA ILE A 79 17.92 -0.94 18.58
C ILE A 79 17.60 -1.77 17.34
N VAL A 80 16.38 -1.60 16.84
CA VAL A 80 15.90 -2.18 15.59
C VAL A 80 15.49 -1.03 14.69
N ILE A 81 16.22 -0.82 13.60
CA ILE A 81 15.83 0.10 12.53
C ILE A 81 15.32 -0.76 11.39
N MET A 82 14.12 -0.48 10.91
CA MET A 82 13.52 -1.21 9.80
C MET A 82 12.70 -0.28 8.92
N SER A 83 12.46 -0.69 7.67
CA SER A 83 11.49 -0.06 6.78
C SER A 83 10.36 -1.03 6.47
N ASP A 84 9.13 -0.56 6.52
CA ASP A 84 7.93 -1.33 6.19
C ASP A 84 7.87 -1.76 4.72
N HIS A 85 8.55 -1.02 3.85
CA HIS A 85 8.78 -1.35 2.46
C HIS A 85 10.03 -0.63 1.93
N GLY A 86 10.52 -1.04 0.76
CA GLY A 86 11.46 -0.23 -0.02
C GLY A 86 10.77 0.86 -0.82
N ALA A 87 11.53 1.54 -1.69
CA ALA A 87 11.00 2.54 -2.60
C ALA A 87 11.77 2.55 -3.93
N GLY A 88 11.10 3.02 -4.98
CA GLY A 88 11.63 3.08 -6.35
C GLY A 88 10.82 4.02 -7.24
N PRO A 89 11.24 4.22 -8.51
CA PRO A 89 10.53 5.09 -9.43
C PRO A 89 9.13 4.55 -9.77
N LEU A 90 8.17 5.47 -9.94
CA LEU A 90 6.83 5.16 -10.42
C LEU A 90 6.62 5.85 -11.76
N HIS A 91 6.62 5.06 -12.83
CA HIS A 91 6.47 5.60 -14.17
C HIS A 91 5.01 5.79 -14.55
N ARG A 92 4.15 4.83 -14.17
CA ARG A 92 2.76 4.78 -14.64
C ARG A 92 1.79 4.23 -13.62
N LYS A 93 0.52 4.56 -13.84
CA LYS A 93 -0.63 3.93 -13.19
C LYS A 93 -1.32 3.01 -14.17
N ILE A 94 -1.96 1.97 -13.63
CA ILE A 94 -2.88 1.10 -14.38
C ILE A 94 -4.27 1.14 -13.76
N TYR A 95 -5.29 1.01 -14.60
CA TYR A 95 -6.69 1.11 -14.19
C TYR A 95 -7.36 -0.26 -14.34
N THR A 96 -7.15 -1.13 -13.36
CA THR A 96 -7.57 -2.54 -13.39
C THR A 96 -9.06 -2.72 -13.70
N ASN A 97 -9.94 -1.87 -13.15
CA ASN A 97 -11.37 -1.93 -13.46
C ASN A 97 -11.70 -1.55 -14.91
N ASN A 98 -10.91 -0.67 -15.55
CA ASN A 98 -11.06 -0.38 -16.98
C ASN A 98 -10.64 -1.59 -17.82
N TRP A 99 -9.56 -2.24 -17.42
CA TRP A 99 -9.09 -3.47 -18.06
C TRP A 99 -10.12 -4.60 -17.92
N LEU A 100 -10.62 -4.86 -16.71
CA LEU A 100 -11.69 -5.85 -16.47
C LEU A 100 -12.98 -5.55 -17.25
N LEU A 101 -13.32 -4.26 -17.41
CA LEU A 101 -14.44 -3.81 -18.23
C LEU A 101 -14.19 -4.09 -19.72
N GLN A 102 -12.98 -3.84 -20.21
CA GLN A 102 -12.58 -4.12 -21.59
C GLN A 102 -12.58 -5.62 -21.90
N GLN A 103 -12.10 -6.45 -20.97
CA GLN A 103 -12.13 -7.92 -21.08
C GLN A 103 -13.55 -8.49 -20.94
N GLY A 104 -14.49 -7.72 -20.39
CA GLY A 104 -15.89 -8.09 -20.28
C GLY A 104 -16.26 -8.87 -19.02
N TRP A 105 -15.35 -8.98 -18.04
CA TRP A 105 -15.64 -9.56 -16.72
C TRP A 105 -16.31 -8.57 -15.77
N LEU A 106 -16.08 -7.27 -15.96
CA LEU A 106 -16.85 -6.20 -15.30
C LEU A 106 -17.93 -5.69 -16.24
N ARG A 107 -19.18 -5.59 -15.76
CA ARG A 107 -20.31 -5.11 -16.57
C ARG A 107 -20.90 -3.84 -15.99
N LEU A 108 -21.34 -2.94 -16.88
CA LEU A 108 -22.07 -1.74 -16.52
C LEU A 108 -23.57 -1.96 -16.70
N ARG A 109 -24.38 -1.24 -15.92
CA ARG A 109 -25.84 -1.28 -16.01
C ARG A 109 -26.32 -0.82 -17.39
N SER A 110 -27.38 -1.45 -17.88
CA SER A 110 -27.98 -1.16 -19.19
C SER A 110 -28.92 0.06 -19.22
N GLY A 111 -29.13 0.72 -18.08
CA GLY A 111 -29.99 1.90 -17.97
C GLY A 111 -29.46 3.11 -18.76
N LEU A 112 -30.37 3.99 -19.20
CA LEU A 112 -30.03 5.16 -20.03
C LEU A 112 -28.96 6.06 -19.41
N SER A 113 -29.02 6.29 -18.10
CA SER A 113 -28.04 7.10 -17.37
C SER A 113 -26.62 6.50 -17.45
N SER A 114 -26.46 5.22 -17.13
CA SER A 114 -25.16 4.53 -17.16
C SER A 114 -24.63 4.40 -18.59
N ARG A 115 -25.50 4.17 -19.58
CA ARG A 115 -25.11 4.18 -21.01
C ARG A 115 -24.63 5.54 -21.48
N LEU A 116 -25.31 6.62 -21.09
CA LEU A 116 -24.90 7.99 -21.41
C LEU A 116 -23.55 8.33 -20.77
N LYS A 117 -23.41 8.05 -19.47
CA LYS A 117 -22.13 8.25 -18.74
C LYS A 117 -21.00 7.47 -19.37
N TYR A 118 -21.21 6.21 -19.73
CA TYR A 118 -20.19 5.40 -20.39
C TYR A 118 -19.85 5.92 -21.79
N ALA A 119 -20.83 6.39 -22.56
CA ALA A 119 -20.58 7.03 -23.84
C ALA A 119 -19.71 8.29 -23.70
N LEU A 120 -20.05 9.16 -22.74
CA LEU A 120 -19.27 10.36 -22.42
C LEU A 120 -17.87 10.02 -21.89
N PHE A 121 -17.77 9.01 -21.02
CA PHE A 121 -16.50 8.49 -20.51
C PHE A 121 -15.58 8.04 -21.64
N ARG A 122 -16.09 7.29 -22.63
CA ARG A 122 -15.32 6.90 -23.82
C ARG A 122 -14.86 8.09 -24.65
N LEU A 123 -15.62 9.19 -24.66
CA LEU A 123 -15.26 10.46 -25.29
C LEU A 123 -14.30 11.33 -24.45
N GLY A 124 -13.83 10.83 -23.29
CA GLY A 124 -12.89 11.53 -22.42
C GLY A 124 -13.53 12.42 -21.36
N PHE A 125 -14.86 12.35 -21.16
CA PHE A 125 -15.52 12.99 -20.01
C PHE A 125 -15.27 12.18 -18.74
N THR A 126 -14.13 12.46 -18.11
CA THR A 126 -13.62 11.73 -16.95
C THR A 126 -13.26 12.68 -15.81
N PRO A 127 -13.24 12.20 -14.56
CA PRO A 127 -12.77 12.99 -13.42
C PRO A 127 -11.37 13.60 -13.65
N GLU A 128 -10.43 12.82 -14.20
CA GLU A 128 -9.06 13.29 -14.45
C GLU A 128 -9.00 14.41 -15.51
N ASN A 129 -9.71 14.25 -16.64
CA ASN A 129 -9.70 15.27 -17.69
C ASN A 129 -10.41 16.55 -17.24
N ALA A 130 -11.50 16.43 -16.46
CA ALA A 130 -12.17 17.59 -15.87
C ALA A 130 -11.23 18.35 -14.92
N PHE A 131 -10.51 17.63 -14.04
CA PHE A 131 -9.53 18.23 -13.15
C PHE A 131 -8.40 18.93 -13.90
N ARG A 132 -7.86 18.29 -14.96
CA ARG A 132 -6.84 18.90 -15.83
C ARG A 132 -7.34 20.18 -16.51
N ALA A 133 -8.55 20.19 -17.03
CA ALA A 133 -9.15 21.36 -17.67
C ALA A 133 -9.34 22.53 -16.69
N ILE A 134 -9.86 22.26 -15.49
CA ILE A 134 -10.03 23.27 -14.43
C ILE A 134 -8.68 23.89 -14.04
N THR A 135 -7.65 23.04 -13.89
CA THR A 135 -6.29 23.48 -13.53
C THR A 135 -5.67 24.35 -14.64
N ALA A 136 -5.80 23.94 -15.91
CA ALA A 136 -5.24 24.68 -17.04
C ALA A 136 -5.90 26.06 -17.25
N LEU A 137 -7.19 26.19 -16.96
CA LEU A 137 -7.95 27.41 -17.16
C LEU A 137 -7.73 28.47 -16.06
N HIS A 138 -6.86 28.20 -15.07
CA HIS A 138 -6.58 29.11 -13.94
C HIS A 138 -7.87 29.67 -13.29
N ILE A 139 -8.93 28.87 -13.25
CA ILE A 139 -10.20 29.25 -12.63
C ILE A 139 -9.98 29.25 -11.11
N GLY A 140 -9.40 30.34 -10.59
CA GLY A 140 -9.49 30.86 -9.21
C GLY A 140 -9.29 29.91 -8.02
N LEU A 141 -8.64 28.77 -8.19
CA LEU A 141 -8.39 27.79 -7.12
C LEU A 141 -6.91 27.36 -7.02
N THR A 142 -6.03 27.94 -7.83
CA THR A 142 -4.64 27.48 -8.02
C THR A 142 -3.76 27.57 -6.77
N ASP A 143 -4.13 28.38 -5.76
CA ASP A 143 -3.41 28.43 -4.47
C ASP A 143 -3.95 27.43 -3.41
N ARG A 144 -4.96 26.61 -3.75
CA ARG A 144 -5.52 25.55 -2.88
C ARG A 144 -5.32 24.14 -3.41
N VAL A 145 -4.59 23.97 -4.51
CA VAL A 145 -4.37 22.66 -5.15
C VAL A 145 -2.87 22.33 -5.17
N ALA A 146 -2.25 22.38 -3.99
CA ALA A 146 -1.21 21.42 -3.66
C ALA A 146 -1.92 20.18 -3.08
N PRO A 147 -1.66 18.95 -3.55
CA PRO A 147 -2.25 17.75 -2.96
C PRO A 147 -1.53 17.38 -1.66
N VAL A 148 -1.50 18.30 -0.69
CA VAL A 148 -1.44 17.92 0.72
C VAL A 148 -2.88 17.95 1.17
N LYS A 149 -3.57 16.80 1.10
CA LYS A 149 -4.93 16.71 1.62
C LYS A 149 -4.89 17.09 3.10
N SER A 150 -5.54 18.18 3.48
CA SER A 150 -6.13 18.24 4.82
C SER A 150 -7.31 17.25 4.84
N PRO A 151 -7.42 16.38 5.85
CA PRO A 151 -8.60 15.54 6.03
C PRO A 151 -9.83 16.46 6.13
N GLY A 152 -10.89 16.15 5.40
CA GLY A 152 -12.19 16.84 5.58
C GLY A 152 -12.64 17.85 4.51
N GLN A 153 -11.91 18.07 3.41
CA GLN A 153 -12.52 18.78 2.27
C GLN A 153 -13.52 17.87 1.55
N LYS A 154 -14.81 18.08 1.85
CA LYS A 154 -15.96 17.53 1.13
C LYS A 154 -15.79 17.83 -0.36
N GLU A 155 -15.38 16.82 -1.15
CA GLU A 155 -15.51 16.88 -2.60
C GLU A 155 -16.92 17.36 -2.94
N SER A 156 -17.06 18.19 -3.97
CA SER A 156 -18.36 18.64 -4.46
C SER A 156 -19.17 17.42 -4.93
N LYS A 157 -19.91 16.80 -4.00
CA LYS A 157 -20.69 15.56 -4.20
C LYS A 157 -21.65 15.64 -5.39
N GLY A 158 -21.96 16.84 -5.89
CA GLY A 158 -22.77 17.09 -7.08
C GLY A 158 -22.04 16.76 -8.39
N LEU A 159 -20.86 17.33 -8.62
CA LEU A 159 -20.12 17.16 -9.88
C LEU A 159 -19.69 15.70 -10.10
N MET A 160 -19.24 15.03 -9.04
CA MET A 160 -18.78 13.65 -9.11
C MET A 160 -19.88 12.65 -9.52
N ARG A 161 -21.16 12.97 -9.31
CA ARG A 161 -22.29 12.11 -9.72
C ARG A 161 -22.48 12.03 -11.24
N LEU A 162 -21.94 13.01 -11.97
CA LEU A 162 -22.02 13.07 -13.43
C LEU A 162 -21.07 12.08 -14.10
N PHE A 163 -20.00 11.67 -13.42
CA PHE A 163 -19.02 10.73 -13.95
C PHE A 163 -19.46 9.27 -13.78
N LEU A 164 -18.85 8.41 -14.59
CA LEU A 164 -18.93 6.97 -14.45
C LEU A 164 -18.30 6.56 -13.11
N SER A 165 -18.92 5.63 -12.40
CA SER A 165 -18.50 5.21 -11.05
C SER A 165 -18.84 3.75 -10.76
N LEU A 166 -18.40 3.23 -9.62
CA LEU A 166 -18.80 1.89 -9.15
C LEU A 166 -20.33 1.73 -8.98
N LYS A 167 -21.09 2.84 -8.86
CA LYS A 167 -22.57 2.78 -8.82
C LYS A 167 -23.20 2.40 -10.15
N ASP A 168 -22.46 2.59 -11.24
CA ASP A 168 -22.90 2.27 -12.60
C ASP A 168 -22.55 0.81 -12.97
N VAL A 169 -21.88 0.06 -12.09
CA VAL A 169 -21.58 -1.36 -12.26
C VAL A 169 -22.85 -2.19 -12.04
N ASP A 170 -23.03 -3.19 -12.90
CA ASP A 170 -24.04 -4.23 -12.79
C ASP A 170 -23.42 -5.46 -12.14
N TRP A 171 -23.52 -5.53 -10.82
CA TRP A 171 -22.94 -6.63 -10.04
C TRP A 171 -23.60 -7.97 -10.35
N ALA A 172 -24.87 -7.99 -10.74
CA ALA A 172 -25.58 -9.22 -11.14
C ALA A 172 -25.12 -9.77 -12.50
N GLN A 173 -24.23 -9.06 -13.21
CA GLN A 173 -23.60 -9.49 -14.46
C GLN A 173 -22.07 -9.38 -14.43
N THR A 174 -21.49 -8.98 -13.29
CA THR A 174 -20.04 -8.81 -13.12
C THR A 174 -19.45 -10.05 -12.48
N ARG A 175 -18.44 -10.64 -13.13
CA ARG A 175 -17.73 -11.84 -12.68
C ARG A 175 -16.48 -11.51 -11.88
N ALA A 176 -15.81 -10.39 -12.18
CA ALA A 176 -14.59 -9.97 -11.49
C ALA A 176 -14.51 -8.44 -11.35
N TYR A 177 -13.85 -7.99 -10.29
CA TYR A 177 -13.68 -6.56 -9.97
C TYR A 177 -12.40 -6.33 -9.15
N ALA A 178 -11.87 -5.12 -9.20
CA ALA A 178 -10.82 -4.67 -8.29
C ALA A 178 -11.40 -3.65 -7.29
N LEU A 179 -10.97 -3.75 -6.02
CA LEU A 179 -11.27 -2.80 -4.95
C LEU A 179 -10.01 -2.48 -4.14
N GLY A 180 -10.03 -1.35 -3.43
CA GLY A 180 -8.95 -0.90 -2.56
C GLY A 180 -8.17 0.29 -3.13
N THR A 181 -7.19 0.75 -2.36
CA THR A 181 -6.30 1.86 -2.75
C THR A 181 -4.90 1.31 -2.89
N ASN A 182 -4.29 1.42 -4.08
CA ASN A 182 -2.93 0.95 -4.36
C ASN A 182 -2.71 -0.56 -4.12
N ILE A 183 -3.78 -1.37 -4.18
CA ILE A 183 -3.69 -2.83 -4.01
C ILE A 183 -3.70 -3.50 -5.38
N THR A 184 -2.76 -4.41 -5.60
CA THR A 184 -2.74 -5.35 -6.71
C THR A 184 -3.64 -6.56 -6.38
N GLY A 185 -4.96 -6.37 -6.44
CA GLY A 185 -5.92 -7.42 -6.09
C GLY A 185 -7.16 -7.43 -6.98
N ILE A 186 -7.52 -8.61 -7.49
CA ILE A 186 -8.77 -8.87 -8.20
C ILE A 186 -9.60 -9.85 -7.39
N TYR A 187 -10.86 -9.51 -7.20
CA TYR A 187 -11.88 -10.33 -6.57
C TYR A 187 -12.81 -10.90 -7.64
N LEU A 188 -13.22 -12.15 -7.45
CA LEU A 188 -14.28 -12.82 -8.19
C LEU A 188 -15.60 -12.65 -7.43
N ASN A 189 -16.69 -12.43 -8.17
CA ASN A 189 -18.01 -12.24 -7.59
C ASN A 189 -18.69 -13.61 -7.40
N VAL A 190 -18.30 -14.33 -6.36
CA VAL A 190 -18.64 -15.72 -6.07
C VAL A 190 -19.99 -15.84 -5.36
N LYS A 191 -20.81 -16.79 -5.80
CA LYS A 191 -22.11 -17.09 -5.19
C LYS A 191 -21.94 -17.50 -3.73
N GLY A 192 -22.72 -16.86 -2.86
CA GLY A 192 -22.70 -17.13 -1.41
C GLY A 192 -21.60 -16.39 -0.64
N ARG A 193 -20.59 -15.83 -1.32
CA ARG A 193 -19.58 -14.97 -0.70
C ARG A 193 -19.90 -13.48 -0.91
N GLU A 194 -20.20 -13.09 -2.14
CA GLU A 194 -20.62 -11.73 -2.47
C GLU A 194 -22.15 -11.59 -2.50
N PRO A 195 -22.73 -10.42 -2.10
CA PRO A 195 -24.18 -10.22 -2.02
C PRO A 195 -24.92 -10.43 -3.35
N GLN A 196 -24.26 -10.19 -4.47
CA GLN A 196 -24.78 -10.40 -5.83
C GLN A 196 -23.87 -11.33 -6.63
N GLY A 197 -23.25 -12.30 -5.95
CA GLY A 197 -22.38 -13.31 -6.53
C GLY A 197 -23.02 -14.07 -7.68
N ILE A 198 -22.27 -14.26 -8.76
CA ILE A 198 -22.73 -14.98 -9.96
C ILE A 198 -21.80 -16.10 -10.40
N VAL A 199 -20.55 -16.11 -9.96
CA VAL A 199 -19.57 -17.16 -10.27
C VAL A 199 -19.84 -18.34 -9.33
N GLU A 200 -20.07 -19.53 -9.86
CA GLU A 200 -20.20 -20.73 -9.03
C GLU A 200 -18.86 -21.10 -8.38
N PRO A 201 -18.84 -21.46 -7.08
CA PRO A 201 -17.65 -22.01 -6.46
C PRO A 201 -17.23 -23.33 -7.13
N GLY A 202 -15.95 -23.69 -7.01
CA GLY A 202 -15.39 -24.90 -7.62
C GLY A 202 -14.88 -24.66 -9.03
N ALA A 203 -15.28 -25.50 -9.99
CA ALA A 203 -14.65 -25.52 -11.32
C ALA A 203 -14.80 -24.22 -12.12
N GLU A 204 -15.96 -23.54 -12.04
CA GLU A 204 -16.15 -22.25 -12.73
C GLU A 204 -15.23 -21.17 -12.15
N TYR A 205 -15.19 -21.06 -10.81
CA TYR A 205 -14.28 -20.17 -10.10
C TYR A 205 -12.82 -20.39 -10.50
N GLU A 206 -12.33 -21.63 -10.45
CA GLU A 206 -10.93 -21.95 -10.80
C GLU A 206 -10.61 -21.65 -12.26
N THR A 207 -11.53 -21.97 -13.18
CA THR A 207 -11.35 -21.69 -14.61
C THR A 207 -11.26 -20.19 -14.87
N LEU A 208 -12.17 -19.40 -14.30
CA LEU A 208 -12.16 -17.95 -14.43
C LEU A 208 -10.90 -17.34 -13.81
N ARG A 209 -10.49 -17.86 -12.65
CA ARG A 209 -9.30 -17.40 -11.96
C ARG A 209 -8.04 -17.58 -12.80
N GLN A 210 -7.88 -18.76 -13.40
CA GLN A 210 -6.76 -19.07 -14.31
C GLN A 210 -6.83 -18.23 -15.59
N GLU A 211 -8.02 -18.03 -16.16
CA GLU A 211 -8.23 -17.20 -17.36
C GLU A 211 -7.76 -15.75 -17.11
N ILE A 212 -8.18 -15.14 -16.00
CA ILE A 212 -7.77 -13.78 -15.63
C ILE A 212 -6.27 -13.72 -15.37
N ALA A 213 -5.71 -14.69 -14.65
CA ALA A 213 -4.28 -14.76 -14.38
C ALA A 213 -3.44 -14.83 -15.66
N GLN A 214 -3.86 -15.64 -16.64
CA GLN A 214 -3.22 -15.68 -17.95
C GLN A 214 -3.33 -14.33 -18.68
N ARG A 215 -4.52 -13.70 -18.70
CA ARG A 215 -4.68 -12.41 -19.37
C ARG A 215 -3.89 -11.29 -18.72
N LEU A 216 -3.63 -11.36 -17.41
CA LEU A 216 -2.75 -10.41 -16.71
C LEU A 216 -1.32 -10.50 -17.23
N THR A 217 -0.78 -11.69 -17.46
CA THR A 217 0.60 -11.85 -17.98
C THR A 217 0.73 -11.40 -19.44
N GLU A 218 -0.37 -11.42 -20.20
CA GLU A 218 -0.46 -10.89 -21.55
C GLU A 218 -0.65 -9.35 -21.61
N TRP A 219 -0.85 -8.69 -20.46
CA TRP A 219 -1.17 -7.27 -20.42
C TRP A 219 0.09 -6.40 -20.65
N VAL A 220 0.14 -5.78 -21.83
CA VAL A 220 1.19 -4.86 -22.26
C VAL A 220 0.68 -3.42 -22.21
N ASP A 221 1.54 -2.49 -21.76
CA ASP A 221 1.25 -1.07 -21.87
C ASP A 221 1.46 -0.60 -23.32
N GLU A 222 0.37 -0.25 -24.00
CA GLU A 222 0.35 0.15 -25.41
C GLU A 222 1.28 1.33 -25.74
N VAL A 223 1.64 2.14 -24.74
CA VAL A 223 2.48 3.32 -24.94
C VAL A 223 3.97 3.01 -24.81
N THR A 224 4.37 2.12 -23.91
CA THR A 224 5.79 1.74 -23.70
C THR A 224 6.18 0.47 -24.44
N GLY A 225 5.21 -0.40 -24.75
CA GLY A 225 5.46 -1.75 -25.24
C GLY A 225 5.95 -2.72 -24.15
N GLU A 226 6.03 -2.29 -22.88
CA GLU A 226 6.49 -3.11 -21.78
C GLU A 226 5.36 -3.97 -21.19
N PRO A 227 5.67 -5.18 -20.69
CA PRO A 227 4.71 -5.93 -19.87
C PRO A 227 4.41 -5.17 -18.58
N ILE A 228 3.13 -5.12 -18.20
CA ILE A 228 2.67 -4.44 -16.98
C ILE A 228 2.87 -5.33 -15.75
N VAL A 229 2.55 -6.62 -15.89
CA VAL A 229 2.55 -7.60 -14.81
C VAL A 229 3.81 -8.47 -14.92
N SER A 230 4.54 -8.61 -13.81
CA SER A 230 5.71 -9.50 -13.74
C SER A 230 5.34 -10.88 -13.21
N GLU A 231 4.50 -10.94 -12.17
CA GLU A 231 4.12 -12.18 -11.50
C GLU A 231 2.65 -12.13 -11.09
N VAL A 232 2.00 -13.28 -11.06
CA VAL A 232 0.61 -13.44 -10.62
C VAL A 232 0.58 -14.53 -9.57
N TYR A 233 -0.17 -14.31 -8.51
CA TYR A 233 -0.30 -15.20 -7.37
C TYR A 233 -1.77 -15.44 -7.05
N MET A 234 -2.10 -16.64 -6.64
CA MET A 234 -3.36 -16.96 -5.99
C MET A 234 -3.26 -16.62 -4.51
N ARG A 235 -4.38 -16.26 -3.88
CA ARG A 235 -4.40 -15.92 -2.45
C ARG A 235 -3.81 -16.98 -1.55
N GLU A 236 -4.00 -18.26 -1.88
CA GLU A 236 -3.52 -19.39 -1.09
C GLU A 236 -2.00 -19.56 -1.16
N GLU A 237 -1.33 -18.93 -2.13
CA GLU A 237 0.14 -18.94 -2.25
C GLU A 237 0.80 -17.90 -1.34
N ILE A 238 0.05 -16.86 -0.96
CA ILE A 238 0.57 -15.71 -0.21
C ILE A 238 0.03 -15.66 1.22
N TYR A 239 -1.25 -16.02 1.39
CA TYR A 239 -1.97 -15.89 2.64
C TYR A 239 -2.50 -17.24 3.12
N SER A 240 -2.63 -17.35 4.44
CA SER A 240 -3.24 -18.48 5.11
C SER A 240 -4.04 -18.01 6.34
N GLY A 241 -4.84 -18.89 6.92
CA GLY A 241 -5.56 -18.64 8.16
C GLY A 241 -7.06 -18.34 7.98
N PRO A 242 -7.76 -17.98 9.07
CA PRO A 242 -9.22 -17.98 9.13
C PRO A 242 -9.89 -16.90 8.27
N TYR A 243 -9.13 -15.91 7.80
CA TYR A 243 -9.63 -14.80 6.99
C TYR A 243 -9.22 -14.89 5.52
N LEU A 244 -8.69 -16.03 5.06
CA LEU A 244 -8.24 -16.24 3.69
C LEU A 244 -9.31 -15.86 2.66
N GLU A 245 -10.58 -16.14 2.95
CA GLU A 245 -11.72 -15.82 2.06
C GLU A 245 -11.96 -14.31 1.87
N ARG A 246 -11.33 -13.45 2.68
CA ARG A 246 -11.41 -11.98 2.54
C ARG A 246 -10.30 -11.40 1.66
N ALA A 247 -9.26 -12.19 1.36
CA ALA A 247 -8.18 -11.77 0.48
C ALA A 247 -8.68 -11.70 -0.99
N PRO A 248 -8.06 -10.85 -1.84
CA PRO A 248 -8.31 -10.89 -3.29
C PRO A 248 -8.01 -12.28 -3.85
N ASP A 249 -8.85 -12.82 -4.73
CA ASP A 249 -8.67 -14.17 -5.29
C ASP A 249 -7.41 -14.28 -6.17
N ILE A 250 -7.01 -13.17 -6.78
CA ILE A 250 -5.82 -13.04 -7.61
C ILE A 250 -5.05 -11.80 -7.16
N LEU A 251 -3.77 -11.99 -6.86
CA LEU A 251 -2.80 -10.94 -6.61
C LEU A 251 -1.78 -10.90 -7.75
N PHE A 252 -1.12 -9.77 -7.96
CA PHE A 252 -0.09 -9.68 -8.99
C PHE A 252 0.95 -8.61 -8.66
N ASP A 253 2.18 -8.80 -9.13
CA ASP A 253 3.22 -7.78 -9.06
C ASP A 253 3.32 -7.03 -10.38
N CYS A 254 3.52 -5.73 -10.27
CA CYS A 254 3.74 -4.85 -11.41
C CYS A 254 5.24 -4.80 -11.74
N TYR A 255 5.59 -4.82 -13.03
CA TYR A 255 6.97 -4.92 -13.51
C TYR A 255 7.90 -3.91 -12.83
N ASP A 256 8.86 -4.43 -12.05
CA ASP A 256 9.88 -3.69 -11.30
C ASP A 256 9.30 -2.55 -10.42
N GLY A 257 8.04 -2.68 -9.99
CA GLY A 257 7.31 -1.66 -9.24
C GLY A 257 7.13 -0.31 -9.98
N ARG A 258 7.35 -0.27 -11.30
CA ARG A 258 7.23 0.95 -12.13
C ARG A 258 5.78 1.27 -12.51
N TYR A 259 4.88 0.30 -12.34
CA TYR A 259 3.43 0.45 -12.51
C TYR A 259 2.73 0.32 -11.15
N LEU A 260 1.66 1.10 -10.95
CA LEU A 260 0.84 1.06 -9.74
C LEU A 260 -0.65 0.95 -10.11
N PRO A 261 -1.39 -0.06 -9.61
CA PRO A 261 -2.83 -0.12 -9.77
C PRO A 261 -3.53 1.01 -9.04
N PHE A 262 -4.44 1.68 -9.74
CA PHE A 262 -5.22 2.78 -9.18
C PHE A 262 -6.71 2.48 -9.30
N VAL A 263 -7.32 2.10 -8.16
CA VAL A 263 -8.68 1.57 -8.10
C VAL A 263 -9.63 2.46 -7.28
N SER A 264 -9.10 3.41 -6.49
CA SER A 264 -9.83 4.14 -5.43
C SER A 264 -11.01 5.02 -5.90
N ARG A 265 -11.23 5.19 -7.21
CA ARG A 265 -12.34 5.97 -7.79
C ARG A 265 -13.20 5.17 -8.76
N GLY A 266 -12.99 3.87 -8.89
CA GLY A 266 -13.64 3.02 -9.90
C GLY A 266 -13.13 3.32 -11.32
N PHE A 267 -13.53 4.47 -11.87
CA PHE A 267 -13.30 4.89 -13.26
C PHE A 267 -12.80 6.35 -13.36
N PRO A 268 -11.58 6.67 -12.89
CA PRO A 268 -11.05 8.04 -12.88
C PRO A 268 -10.68 8.58 -14.28
N THR A 269 -10.38 7.68 -15.22
CA THR A 269 -10.04 7.97 -16.62
C THR A 269 -10.54 6.84 -17.50
N ASN A 270 -10.59 7.03 -18.82
CA ASN A 270 -10.95 6.03 -19.83
C ASN A 270 -9.74 5.30 -20.43
N ALA A 271 -8.53 5.63 -19.99
CA ALA A 271 -7.31 4.93 -20.37
C ALA A 271 -7.08 3.65 -19.54
N LEU A 272 -6.30 2.71 -20.07
CA LEU A 272 -5.84 1.52 -19.32
C LEU A 272 -4.60 1.83 -18.49
N THR A 273 -3.75 2.74 -18.97
CA THR A 273 -2.55 3.22 -18.29
C THR A 273 -2.48 4.75 -18.33
N GLY A 274 -1.76 5.37 -17.39
CA GLY A 274 -1.63 6.82 -17.33
C GLY A 274 -0.41 7.28 -16.53
N LEU A 275 -0.01 8.54 -16.72
CA LEU A 275 1.06 9.13 -15.90
C LEU A 275 0.54 9.45 -14.50
N PRO A 276 1.33 9.22 -13.44
CA PRO A 276 0.96 9.65 -12.11
C PRO A 276 1.08 11.18 -12.01
N HIS A 277 0.11 11.82 -11.37
CA HIS A 277 0.08 13.29 -11.25
C HIS A 277 0.66 13.82 -9.93
N LEU A 278 0.54 13.05 -8.86
CA LEU A 278 0.84 13.52 -7.50
C LEU A 278 2.07 12.83 -6.90
N ILE A 279 2.46 11.69 -7.46
CA ILE A 279 3.54 10.86 -6.98
C ILE A 279 4.43 10.46 -8.16
N SER A 280 5.71 10.23 -7.91
CA SER A 280 6.76 9.85 -8.85
C SER A 280 7.65 8.73 -8.33
N GLY A 281 7.59 8.44 -7.03
CA GLY A 281 8.09 7.19 -6.44
C GLY A 281 6.94 6.34 -5.92
N SER A 282 7.19 5.05 -5.74
CA SER A 282 6.27 4.09 -5.11
C SER A 282 7.04 3.01 -4.36
N HIS A 283 6.30 2.23 -3.57
CA HIS A 283 6.83 1.17 -2.72
C HIS A 283 7.57 0.08 -3.51
N ARG A 284 8.48 -0.61 -2.83
CA ARG A 284 9.18 -1.83 -3.30
C ARG A 284 9.09 -2.92 -2.24
N ARG A 285 9.13 -4.18 -2.67
CA ARG A 285 9.01 -5.35 -1.79
C ARG A 285 10.12 -5.41 -0.74
N ASN A 286 11.35 -5.10 -1.13
CA ASN A 286 12.51 -5.23 -0.26
C ASN A 286 12.79 -3.92 0.48
N GLY A 287 12.70 -3.97 1.80
CA GLY A 287 13.11 -2.91 2.71
C GLY A 287 14.53 -3.12 3.26
N LEU A 288 14.81 -2.48 4.39
CA LEU A 288 16.04 -2.65 5.18
C LEU A 288 15.71 -3.06 6.60
N VAL A 289 16.66 -3.77 7.24
CA VAL A 289 16.70 -4.00 8.68
C VAL A 289 18.12 -3.81 9.18
N ILE A 290 18.27 -3.12 10.32
CA ILE A 290 19.53 -2.93 11.05
C ILE A 290 19.26 -3.25 12.50
N LEU A 291 20.09 -4.14 13.06
CA LEU A 291 19.99 -4.59 14.45
C LEU A 291 21.26 -4.16 15.18
N LYS A 292 21.12 -3.51 16.34
CA LYS A 292 22.23 -3.04 17.17
C LYS A 292 21.93 -3.28 18.65
N GLY A 293 22.92 -3.71 19.41
CA GLY A 293 22.82 -3.92 20.85
C GLY A 293 23.47 -5.23 21.29
N LYS A 294 23.55 -5.46 22.60
CA LYS A 294 24.14 -6.69 23.19
C LYS A 294 23.54 -8.01 22.66
N PRO A 295 22.23 -8.11 22.36
CA PRO A 295 21.66 -9.35 21.83
C PRO A 295 22.23 -9.76 20.47
N PHE A 296 22.70 -8.80 19.66
CA PHE A 296 22.97 -9.00 18.25
C PHE A 296 24.47 -9.07 17.92
N GLN A 297 24.82 -9.84 16.91
CA GLN A 297 26.17 -9.92 16.35
C GLN A 297 26.56 -8.61 15.66
N ARG A 298 27.85 -8.26 15.71
CA ARG A 298 28.37 -7.02 15.11
C ARG A 298 29.04 -7.29 13.77
N GLY A 299 28.83 -6.39 12.81
CA GLY A 299 29.58 -6.36 11.55
C GLY A 299 29.26 -7.50 10.57
N ILE A 300 28.07 -8.10 10.70
CA ILE A 300 27.62 -9.18 9.80
C ILE A 300 26.54 -8.66 8.84
N SER A 301 26.48 -9.25 7.65
CA SER A 301 25.32 -9.15 6.78
C SER A 301 24.35 -10.27 7.13
N LEU A 302 23.08 -9.91 7.30
CA LEU A 302 22.02 -10.85 7.60
C LEU A 302 21.49 -11.51 6.32
N PRO A 303 20.95 -12.73 6.41
CA PRO A 303 20.12 -13.26 5.32
C PRO A 303 18.84 -12.44 5.17
N ASP A 304 18.10 -12.69 4.08
CA ASP A 304 16.78 -12.09 3.90
C ASP A 304 15.83 -12.54 5.01
N TYR A 305 15.14 -11.58 5.62
CA TYR A 305 14.11 -11.79 6.63
C TYR A 305 12.76 -11.26 6.13
N ARG A 306 11.71 -11.75 6.77
CA ARG A 306 10.35 -11.28 6.53
C ARG A 306 10.00 -10.19 7.53
N ILE A 307 9.14 -9.24 7.14
CA ILE A 307 8.73 -8.16 8.04
C ILE A 307 8.05 -8.71 9.31
N GLU A 308 7.35 -9.84 9.19
CA GLU A 308 6.75 -10.52 10.35
C GLU A 308 7.77 -11.06 11.36
N ASP A 309 9.06 -11.21 11.01
CA ASP A 309 10.11 -11.67 11.94
C ASP A 309 10.54 -10.57 12.93
N VAL A 310 10.19 -9.31 12.66
CA VAL A 310 10.59 -8.17 13.50
C VAL A 310 9.90 -8.23 14.87
N ALA A 311 8.58 -8.40 14.89
CA ALA A 311 7.79 -8.45 16.12
C ALA A 311 8.18 -9.58 17.09
N PRO A 312 8.30 -10.87 16.68
CA PRO A 312 8.74 -11.94 17.56
C PRO A 312 10.19 -11.72 18.05
N THR A 313 11.05 -11.11 17.23
CA THR A 313 12.42 -10.75 17.65
C THR A 313 12.41 -9.67 18.74
N ILE A 314 11.56 -8.64 18.61
CA ILE A 314 11.39 -7.61 19.64
C ILE A 314 10.85 -8.24 20.94
N LEU A 315 9.82 -9.09 20.87
CA LEU A 315 9.27 -9.78 22.04
C LEU A 315 10.34 -10.62 22.75
N TYR A 316 11.12 -11.37 21.99
CA TYR A 316 12.20 -12.19 22.50
C TYR A 316 13.26 -11.36 23.24
N VAL A 317 13.72 -10.26 22.63
CA VAL A 317 14.73 -9.37 23.22
C VAL A 317 14.22 -8.66 24.49
N LEU A 318 12.92 -8.35 24.55
CA LEU A 318 12.27 -7.83 25.75
C LEU A 318 12.05 -8.90 26.85
N GLY A 319 12.41 -10.16 26.56
CA GLY A 319 12.25 -11.27 27.49
C GLY A 319 10.83 -11.82 27.57
N TYR A 320 9.91 -11.43 26.67
CA TYR A 320 8.56 -11.99 26.61
C TYR A 320 8.54 -13.34 25.87
N GLY A 321 7.49 -14.11 26.11
CA GLY A 321 7.20 -15.30 25.31
C GLY A 321 6.67 -14.89 23.94
N VAL A 322 7.08 -15.61 22.89
CA VAL A 322 6.60 -15.42 21.52
C VAL A 322 5.29 -16.21 21.35
N PRO A 323 4.16 -15.56 21.06
CA PRO A 323 2.90 -16.24 20.79
C PRO A 323 3.02 -17.25 19.65
N SER A 324 2.41 -18.42 19.83
CA SER A 324 2.50 -19.54 18.88
C SER A 324 1.75 -19.30 17.56
N ASP A 325 0.91 -18.27 17.49
CA ASP A 325 0.13 -17.87 16.32
C ASP A 325 0.78 -16.72 15.51
N MET A 326 1.96 -16.24 15.89
CA MET A 326 2.75 -15.35 15.03
C MET A 326 3.35 -16.13 13.85
N ASP A 327 3.14 -15.64 12.64
CA ASP A 327 3.72 -16.22 11.42
C ASP A 327 5.25 -16.09 11.38
N GLY A 328 5.77 -14.98 11.92
CA GLY A 328 7.19 -14.69 11.97
C GLY A 328 7.94 -15.50 13.02
N ARG A 329 9.26 -15.54 12.87
CA ARG A 329 10.18 -16.18 13.81
C ARG A 329 11.16 -15.19 14.40
N VAL A 330 11.76 -15.58 15.53
CA VAL A 330 12.91 -14.86 16.07
C VAL A 330 14.09 -14.97 15.09
N MET A 331 14.72 -13.84 14.78
CA MET A 331 15.91 -13.72 13.93
C MET A 331 17.16 -14.25 14.66
N THR A 332 17.20 -15.56 14.94
CA THR A 332 18.26 -16.19 15.74
C THR A 332 19.64 -16.05 15.12
N GLU A 333 19.73 -15.99 13.79
CA GLU A 333 21.00 -15.82 13.07
C GLU A 333 21.60 -14.42 13.27
N ALA A 334 20.78 -13.44 13.67
CA ALA A 334 21.27 -12.12 14.06
C ALA A 334 21.81 -12.09 15.51
N CYS A 335 21.39 -13.03 16.37
CA CYS A 335 21.72 -13.02 17.79
C CYS A 335 23.10 -13.63 18.07
N THR A 336 23.75 -13.20 19.15
CA THR A 336 24.99 -13.85 19.62
C THR A 336 24.67 -15.20 20.27
N GLN A 337 25.61 -16.16 20.16
CA GLN A 337 25.44 -17.48 20.79
C GLN A 337 25.35 -17.40 22.32
N GLU A 338 26.09 -16.46 22.92
CA GLU A 338 26.03 -16.18 24.35
C GLU A 338 24.63 -15.71 24.76
N TYR A 339 24.04 -14.77 24.02
CA TYR A 339 22.71 -14.26 24.32
C TYR A 339 21.63 -15.34 24.18
N LEU A 340 21.67 -16.13 23.10
CA LEU A 340 20.75 -17.24 22.87
C LEU A 340 20.83 -18.30 23.99
N SER A 341 22.04 -18.58 24.48
CA SER A 341 22.26 -19.55 25.56
C SER A 341 21.75 -19.05 26.90
N ALA A 342 21.94 -17.75 27.19
CA ALA A 342 21.46 -17.12 28.42
C ALA A 342 19.94 -16.87 28.42
N HIS A 343 19.33 -16.68 27.25
CA HIS A 343 17.93 -16.34 27.09
C HIS A 343 17.25 -17.33 26.13
N PRO A 344 16.79 -18.50 26.62
CA PRO A 344 16.12 -19.46 25.75
C PRO A 344 14.79 -18.90 25.21
N ILE A 345 14.52 -19.10 23.92
CA ILE A 345 13.27 -18.67 23.29
C ILE A 345 12.10 -19.44 23.91
N ARG A 346 11.11 -18.71 24.43
CA ARG A 346 9.89 -19.27 25.00
C ARG A 346 8.74 -19.07 24.02
N ARG A 347 8.09 -20.16 23.61
CA ARG A 347 6.80 -20.07 22.92
C ARG A 347 5.66 -20.14 23.93
N VAL A 348 4.67 -19.29 23.75
CA VAL A 348 3.49 -19.22 24.62
C VAL A 348 2.23 -19.36 23.77
N GLU A 349 1.15 -19.89 24.37
CA GLU A 349 -0.14 -19.88 23.70
C GLU A 349 -0.61 -18.46 23.46
N SER A 350 -1.27 -18.25 22.31
CA SER A 350 -1.90 -16.97 22.03
C SER A 350 -3.00 -16.69 23.03
N SER A 351 -3.00 -15.47 23.57
CA SER A 351 -4.13 -14.96 24.36
C SER A 351 -5.27 -14.44 23.49
N TRP A 352 -5.05 -14.37 22.17
CA TRP A 352 -6.05 -13.93 21.22
C TRP A 352 -6.99 -15.08 20.87
N THR A 353 -8.28 -14.89 21.14
CA THR A 353 -9.34 -15.76 20.62
C THR A 353 -10.02 -15.05 19.47
N PRO A 354 -10.26 -15.71 18.32
CA PRO A 354 -11.02 -15.11 17.24
C PRO A 354 -12.44 -14.83 17.73
N THR A 355 -12.72 -13.59 18.15
CA THR A 355 -14.09 -13.20 18.48
C THR A 355 -14.92 -13.23 17.20
N SER A 356 -16.07 -13.89 17.27
CA SER A 356 -17.00 -14.08 16.16
C SER A 356 -17.46 -12.75 15.57
N ASN A 357 -16.95 -12.33 14.42
CA ASN A 357 -17.44 -11.24 13.54
C ASN A 357 -17.85 -9.88 14.15
N ALA A 358 -17.80 -9.69 15.46
CA ALA A 358 -17.96 -8.44 16.14
C ALA A 358 -16.60 -7.75 16.09
N SER A 359 -16.58 -6.53 15.57
CA SER A 359 -15.40 -5.71 15.39
C SER A 359 -14.65 -5.38 16.70
N GLY A 360 -15.11 -5.91 17.85
CA GLY A 360 -14.69 -5.54 19.20
C GLY A 360 -15.15 -4.13 19.59
N TYR A 361 -15.64 -3.35 18.63
CA TYR A 361 -16.12 -1.99 18.81
C TYR A 361 -17.62 -1.99 19.14
N THR A 362 -18.00 -1.07 20.00
CA THR A 362 -19.39 -0.62 20.10
C THR A 362 -19.82 0.01 18.77
N ALA A 363 -21.13 0.07 18.51
CA ALA A 363 -21.65 0.72 17.29
C ALA A 363 -21.19 2.20 17.15
N ALA A 364 -20.93 2.88 18.27
CA ALA A 364 -20.41 4.24 18.29
C ALA A 364 -18.93 4.30 17.89
N GLU A 365 -18.11 3.38 18.39
CA GLU A 365 -16.69 3.27 18.02
C GLU A 365 -16.53 2.84 16.56
N GLU A 366 -17.35 1.90 16.08
CA GLU A 366 -17.35 1.50 14.67
C GLU A 366 -17.74 2.68 13.77
N ALA A 367 -18.75 3.47 14.16
CA ALA A 367 -19.11 4.70 13.45
C ALA A 367 -17.97 5.74 13.46
N ALA A 368 -17.24 5.89 14.58
CA ALA A 368 -16.10 6.78 14.69
C ALA A 368 -14.90 6.33 13.85
N VAL A 369 -14.62 5.02 13.82
CA VAL A 369 -13.60 4.42 12.95
C VAL A 369 -13.98 4.63 11.49
N ILE A 370 -15.22 4.36 11.11
CA ILE A 370 -15.74 4.61 9.76
C ILE A 370 -15.60 6.10 9.40
N GLU A 371 -15.94 7.01 10.30
CA GLU A 371 -15.80 8.45 10.01
C GLU A 371 -14.33 8.85 9.85
N THR A 372 -13.45 8.33 10.71
CA THR A 372 -11.99 8.52 10.60
C THR A 372 -11.46 7.97 9.27
N LEU A 373 -11.89 6.77 8.86
CA LEU A 373 -11.51 6.16 7.60
C LEU A 373 -12.03 6.97 6.40
N LYS A 374 -13.24 7.55 6.47
CA LYS A 374 -13.73 8.50 5.45
C LYS A 374 -12.91 9.79 5.40
N GLU A 375 -12.53 10.34 6.56
CA GLU A 375 -11.71 11.56 6.63
C GLU A 375 -10.32 11.35 6.04
N LEU A 376 -9.73 10.17 6.30
CA LEU A 376 -8.47 9.72 5.71
C LEU A 376 -8.62 9.32 4.23
N GLY A 377 -9.85 9.15 3.74
CA GLY A 377 -10.17 8.86 2.34
C GLY A 377 -10.02 7.39 1.94
N TYR A 378 -10.12 6.46 2.89
CA TYR A 378 -10.10 5.02 2.66
C TYR A 378 -11.45 4.44 2.23
N ILE A 379 -12.57 5.08 2.59
CA ILE A 379 -13.95 4.66 2.26
C ILE A 379 -14.84 5.84 1.86
#